data_AF-A0A2K3PNX2-F1
#
_entry.id   AF-A0A2K3PNX2-F1
#
_cell.length_a   1.000
_cell.length_b   1.000
_cell.length_c   1.000
_cell.angle_alpha   90.00
_cell.angle_beta   90.00
_cell.angle_gamma   90.00
#
_symmetry.space_group_name_H-M   'P 1'
#
loop_
_entity.id
_entity.type
_entity.pdbx_description
1 polymer ?
#
loop_
_entity_poly.entity_id
_entity_poly.type
_entity_poly.pdbx_seq_one_letter_code
_entity_poly.pdbx_strand_id
1 'polypeptide(L)'
;MVIRTLHWTVPHYWIWGLPFFLFYSTRFAQLFHERPNQGLLRALLCYIFSPMRLGISKFIESYLLWKLPLEKYGLKPEHPFVEDYAACQMAIMPENFFNEVEKGKILFKKTSKWWFCNEGIEFEDNTKVEADLVILATGFEGKKKVKTILPEPFCSLLECPSGLMPLYRGTIHPLIPNMAFVGYVESVSNLHSSEIRSIWLAGLVDEKFKLPTVESMLSQTLKEIEVMKRSTRFYKRHCISTYSINHSDEICNDLGWSSWRKKNWISEAFGPYSSQDYEKKD
;
A
#
# COMPACT_ATOMS: atom_id res chain seq x y z
N MET A 1 6.86 21.53 -11.48
CA MET A 1 6.73 20.36 -10.58
C MET A 1 8.11 19.78 -10.32
N VAL A 2 8.58 19.86 -9.08
CA VAL A 2 9.88 19.34 -8.64
C VAL A 2 9.68 17.93 -8.10
N ILE A 3 10.46 16.96 -8.60
CA ILE A 3 10.25 15.54 -8.32
C ILE A 3 11.54 14.92 -7.80
N ARG A 4 11.48 14.34 -6.60
CA ARG A 4 12.62 13.63 -6.00
C ARG A 4 12.68 12.16 -6.43
N THR A 5 11.54 11.49 -6.38
CA THR A 5 11.40 10.07 -6.68
C THR A 5 10.20 9.90 -7.60
N LEU A 6 10.40 9.15 -8.68
CA LEU A 6 9.36 8.83 -9.64
C LEU A 6 8.60 7.60 -9.16
N HIS A 7 7.29 7.61 -9.33
CA HIS A 7 6.41 6.47 -9.08
C HIS A 7 5.54 6.23 -10.32
N TRP A 8 5.11 4.99 -10.52
CA TRP A 8 4.22 4.63 -11.60
C TRP A 8 2.84 5.23 -11.39
N THR A 9 2.32 5.85 -12.43
CA THR A 9 0.98 6.42 -12.47
C THR A 9 0.11 5.66 -13.46
N VAL A 10 -1.14 5.41 -13.10
CA VAL A 10 -2.12 4.74 -13.97
C VAL A 10 -3.18 5.73 -14.45
N PRO A 11 -3.59 5.73 -15.73
CA PRO A 11 -4.63 6.64 -16.20
C PRO A 11 -6.04 6.19 -15.76
N HIS A 12 -6.24 4.89 -15.61
CA HIS A 12 -7.50 4.25 -15.22
C HIS A 12 -7.26 2.78 -14.84
N TYR A 13 -8.28 2.12 -14.30
CA TYR A 13 -8.22 0.71 -13.84
C TYR A 13 -8.37 -0.35 -14.95
N TRP A 14 -7.79 -0.08 -16.12
CA TRP A 14 -7.79 -1.00 -17.27
C TRP A 14 -6.41 -1.04 -17.90
N ILE A 15 -5.88 -2.23 -18.14
CA ILE A 15 -4.55 -2.48 -18.70
C ILE A 15 -4.72 -3.40 -19.90
N TRP A 16 -4.36 -2.96 -21.11
CA TRP A 16 -4.52 -3.76 -22.34
C TRP A 16 -5.92 -4.38 -22.51
N GLY A 17 -6.98 -3.67 -22.12
CA GLY A 17 -8.37 -4.16 -22.21
C GLY A 17 -8.79 -5.12 -21.09
N LEU A 18 -7.92 -5.40 -20.11
CA LEU A 18 -8.21 -6.22 -18.95
C LEU A 18 -8.44 -5.34 -17.70
N PRO A 19 -9.46 -5.65 -16.86
CA PRO A 19 -9.65 -4.98 -15.58
C PRO A 19 -8.44 -5.12 -14.66
N PHE A 20 -8.01 -4.02 -14.04
CA PHE A 20 -6.81 -3.99 -13.21
C PHE A 20 -6.84 -4.98 -12.02
N PHE A 21 -8.02 -5.23 -11.45
CA PHE A 21 -8.17 -6.13 -10.31
C PHE A 21 -7.66 -7.55 -10.59
N LEU A 22 -7.66 -8.01 -11.84
CA LEU A 22 -7.20 -9.34 -12.23
C LEU A 22 -5.72 -9.57 -11.92
N PHE A 23 -4.90 -8.52 -11.90
CA PHE A 23 -3.45 -8.63 -11.74
C PHE A 23 -3.00 -8.69 -10.28
N TYR A 24 -3.77 -8.16 -9.34
CA TYR A 24 -3.36 -8.06 -7.93
C TYR A 24 -4.47 -8.17 -6.88
N SER A 25 -5.74 -8.10 -7.27
CA SER A 25 -6.89 -8.01 -6.35
C SER A 25 -7.81 -9.23 -6.45
N THR A 26 -7.26 -10.37 -6.86
CA THR A 26 -7.91 -11.68 -6.82
C THR A 26 -7.09 -12.64 -5.97
N ARG A 27 -7.74 -13.68 -5.42
CA ARG A 27 -7.04 -14.69 -4.61
C ARG A 27 -5.95 -15.40 -5.42
N PHE A 28 -6.21 -15.66 -6.70
CA PHE A 28 -5.25 -16.23 -7.63
C PHE A 28 -4.05 -15.30 -7.86
N ALA A 29 -4.28 -14.01 -8.12
CA ALA A 29 -3.20 -13.05 -8.29
C ALA A 29 -2.30 -12.97 -7.05
N GLN A 30 -2.89 -12.90 -5.86
CA GLN A 30 -2.15 -12.84 -4.60
C GLN A 30 -1.50 -14.18 -4.19
N LEU A 31 -1.74 -15.29 -4.92
CA LEU A 31 -1.10 -16.57 -4.67
C LEU A 31 0.43 -16.47 -4.79
N PHE A 32 0.89 -15.70 -5.76
CA PHE A 32 2.31 -15.56 -6.11
C PHE A 32 3.06 -14.59 -5.22
N HIS A 33 2.33 -13.80 -4.42
CA HIS A 33 2.89 -12.82 -3.52
C HIS A 33 3.18 -13.42 -2.15
N GLU A 34 4.34 -13.04 -1.64
CA GLU A 34 4.75 -13.38 -0.29
C GLU A 34 3.75 -12.78 0.71
N ARG A 35 3.40 -13.54 1.73
CA ARG A 35 2.52 -13.11 2.80
C ARG A 35 3.02 -13.62 4.16
N PRO A 36 2.65 -12.96 5.27
CA PRO A 36 2.94 -13.45 6.60
C PRO A 36 2.38 -14.86 6.82
N ASN A 37 3.00 -15.62 7.74
CA ASN A 37 2.51 -16.93 8.18
C ASN A 37 2.28 -17.98 7.07
N GLN A 38 2.98 -17.85 5.92
CA GLN A 38 2.91 -18.86 4.87
C GLN A 38 3.77 -20.10 5.19
N GLY A 39 3.24 -21.29 4.89
CA GLY A 39 4.00 -22.54 5.02
C GLY A 39 5.06 -22.73 3.93
N LEU A 40 5.94 -23.71 4.13
CA LEU A 40 7.08 -24.01 3.23
C LEU A 40 6.66 -24.23 1.77
N LEU A 41 5.58 -24.97 1.54
CA LEU A 41 5.06 -25.23 0.20
C LEU A 41 4.71 -23.93 -0.53
N ARG A 42 4.04 -22.99 0.14
CA ARG A 42 3.67 -21.70 -0.46
C ARG A 42 4.88 -20.81 -0.67
N ALA A 43 5.84 -20.81 0.25
CA ALA A 43 7.10 -20.10 0.07
C ALA A 43 7.84 -20.61 -1.18
N LEU A 44 7.89 -21.93 -1.39
CA LEU A 44 8.46 -22.55 -2.58
C LEU A 44 7.69 -22.14 -3.85
N LEU A 45 6.35 -22.15 -3.83
CA LEU A 45 5.55 -21.68 -4.96
C LEU A 45 5.82 -20.21 -5.28
N CYS A 46 5.88 -19.33 -4.27
CA CYS A 46 6.21 -17.91 -4.48
C CYS A 46 7.60 -17.71 -5.09
N TYR A 47 8.55 -18.56 -4.73
CA TYR A 47 9.90 -18.56 -5.30
C TYR A 47 9.88 -19.02 -6.76
N ILE A 48 9.26 -20.17 -7.06
CA ILE A 48 9.16 -20.74 -8.42
C ILE A 48 8.41 -19.77 -9.36
N PHE A 49 7.33 -19.15 -8.89
CA PHE A 49 6.51 -18.22 -9.67
C PHE A 49 6.98 -16.75 -9.57
N SER A 50 8.14 -16.49 -8.97
CA SER A 50 8.70 -15.13 -8.93
C SER A 50 8.89 -14.49 -10.31
N PRO A 51 9.28 -15.22 -11.39
CA PRO A 51 9.35 -14.63 -12.73
C PRO A 51 7.98 -14.20 -13.25
N MET A 52 6.91 -14.89 -12.87
CA MET A 52 5.56 -14.55 -13.29
C MET A 52 5.09 -13.22 -12.68
N ARG A 53 5.42 -12.96 -11.41
CA ARG A 53 5.16 -11.65 -10.78
C ARG A 53 5.87 -10.51 -11.51
N LEU A 54 7.12 -10.73 -11.89
CA LEU A 54 7.89 -9.76 -12.67
C LEU A 54 7.29 -9.59 -14.07
N GLY A 55 6.84 -10.68 -14.70
CA GLY A 55 6.12 -10.66 -15.98
C GLY A 55 4.85 -9.83 -15.93
N ILE A 56 4.02 -10.00 -14.91
CA ILE A 56 2.80 -9.19 -14.68
C ILE A 56 3.16 -7.71 -14.52
N SER A 57 4.18 -7.41 -13.71
CA SER A 57 4.69 -6.04 -13.56
C SER A 57 5.09 -5.45 -14.90
N LYS A 58 5.89 -6.18 -15.69
CA LYS A 58 6.36 -5.73 -17.02
C LYS A 58 5.24 -5.59 -18.03
N PHE A 59 4.21 -6.42 -17.97
CA PHE A 59 3.01 -6.32 -18.80
C PHE A 59 2.24 -5.02 -18.52
N ILE A 60 2.11 -4.63 -17.25
CA ILE A 60 1.50 -3.36 -16.87
C ILE A 60 2.40 -2.19 -17.27
N GLU A 61 3.71 -2.28 -17.01
CA GLU A 61 4.68 -1.25 -17.40
C GLU A 61 4.65 -1.00 -18.92
N SER A 62 4.54 -2.05 -19.74
CA SER A 62 4.46 -1.90 -21.20
C SER A 62 3.21 -1.13 -21.64
N TYR A 63 2.06 -1.39 -21.00
CA TYR A 63 0.84 -0.62 -21.23
C TYR A 63 1.03 0.85 -20.88
N LEU A 64 1.61 1.13 -19.71
CA LEU A 64 1.79 2.50 -19.22
C LEU A 64 2.77 3.29 -20.10
N LEU A 65 3.85 2.66 -20.57
CA LEU A 65 4.79 3.28 -21.50
C LEU A 65 4.21 3.49 -22.89
N TRP A 66 3.33 2.60 -23.35
CA TRP A 66 2.60 2.77 -24.60
C TRP A 66 1.55 3.88 -24.51
N LYS A 67 0.81 3.95 -23.40
CA LYS A 67 -0.33 4.85 -23.22
C LYS A 67 0.09 6.26 -22.82
N LEU A 68 1.14 6.40 -22.01
CA LEU A 68 1.57 7.67 -21.42
C LEU A 68 2.98 8.05 -21.92
N PRO A 69 3.24 9.34 -22.18
CA PRO A 69 4.54 9.83 -22.67
C PRO A 69 5.60 9.92 -21.55
N LEU A 70 5.71 8.89 -20.70
CA LEU A 70 6.59 8.90 -19.52
C LEU A 70 8.05 9.03 -19.92
N GLU A 71 8.49 8.35 -20.98
CA GLU A 71 9.89 8.43 -21.44
C GLU A 71 10.22 9.80 -22.04
N LYS A 72 9.30 10.36 -22.85
CA LYS A 72 9.43 11.71 -23.44
C LYS A 72 9.72 12.78 -22.38
N TYR A 73 9.10 12.65 -21.20
CA TYR A 73 9.24 13.61 -20.10
C TYR A 73 10.16 13.15 -18.97
N GLY A 74 10.89 12.04 -19.15
CA GLY A 74 11.80 11.51 -18.12
C GLY A 74 11.09 11.10 -16.82
N LEU A 75 9.81 10.72 -16.89
CA LEU A 75 8.97 10.34 -15.75
C LEU A 75 8.89 8.82 -15.53
N LYS A 76 9.57 8.02 -16.33
CA LYS A 76 9.62 6.56 -16.17
C LYS A 76 10.39 6.19 -14.87
N PRO A 77 9.76 5.51 -13.90
CA PRO A 77 10.46 5.02 -12.73
C PRO A 77 11.48 3.92 -13.08
N GLU A 78 12.52 3.80 -12.26
CA GLU A 78 13.60 2.81 -12.45
C GLU A 78 13.26 1.45 -11.81
N HIS A 79 12.32 1.43 -10.85
CA HIS A 79 11.84 0.22 -10.18
C HIS A 79 10.61 -0.38 -10.89
N PRO A 80 10.35 -1.68 -10.73
CA PRO A 80 9.18 -2.32 -11.32
C PRO A 80 7.86 -1.85 -10.69
N PHE A 81 6.79 -1.84 -11.47
CA PHE A 81 5.44 -1.43 -11.06
C PHE A 81 4.97 -2.08 -9.76
N VAL A 82 5.28 -3.37 -9.57
CA VAL A 82 4.90 -4.13 -8.37
C VAL A 82 5.39 -3.50 -7.06
N GLU A 83 6.53 -2.80 -7.04
CA GLU A 83 7.03 -2.14 -5.83
C GLU A 83 6.15 -0.96 -5.40
N ASP A 84 5.59 -0.22 -6.36
CA ASP A 84 4.64 0.88 -6.08
C ASP A 84 3.28 0.36 -5.67
N TYR A 85 2.83 -0.71 -6.32
CA TYR A 85 1.61 -1.38 -5.90
C TYR A 85 1.75 -1.89 -4.45
N ALA A 86 2.84 -2.60 -4.13
CA ALA A 86 3.14 -3.13 -2.80
C ALA A 86 3.27 -2.06 -1.71
N ALA A 87 3.65 -0.84 -2.08
CA ALA A 87 3.78 0.28 -1.15
C ALA A 87 2.56 1.22 -1.13
N CYS A 88 1.49 0.90 -1.87
CA CYS A 88 0.35 1.80 -2.07
C CYS A 88 0.81 3.19 -2.57
N GLN A 89 1.83 3.24 -3.44
CA GLN A 89 2.40 4.46 -4.04
C GLN A 89 1.99 4.67 -5.49
N MET A 90 1.25 3.72 -6.07
CA MET A 90 0.63 3.91 -7.38
C MET A 90 -0.44 5.01 -7.30
N ALA A 91 -0.34 6.03 -8.14
CA ALA A 91 -1.29 7.13 -8.21
C ALA A 91 -2.12 7.08 -9.50
N ILE A 92 -3.36 7.58 -9.44
CA ILE A 92 -4.17 7.81 -10.64
C ILE A 92 -3.77 9.15 -11.25
N MET A 93 -3.47 9.15 -12.54
CA MET A 93 -3.14 10.36 -13.28
C MET A 93 -4.42 11.13 -13.62
N PRO A 94 -4.47 12.46 -13.39
CA PRO A 94 -5.57 13.29 -13.90
C PRO A 94 -5.64 13.25 -15.43
N GLU A 95 -6.86 13.19 -15.99
CA GLU A 95 -7.09 12.99 -17.44
C GLU A 95 -6.34 13.99 -18.33
N ASN A 96 -6.32 15.26 -17.94
CA ASN A 96 -5.70 16.34 -18.72
C ASN A 96 -4.24 16.64 -18.35
N PHE A 97 -3.61 15.83 -17.49
CA PHE A 97 -2.28 16.12 -16.97
C PHE A 97 -1.25 16.32 -18.09
N PHE A 98 -1.13 15.37 -19.02
CA PHE A 98 -0.16 15.48 -20.11
C PHE A 98 -0.56 16.53 -21.17
N ASN A 99 -1.85 16.81 -21.33
CA ASN A 99 -2.30 17.91 -22.20
C ASN A 99 -1.79 19.27 -21.69
N GLU A 100 -1.78 19.49 -20.37
CA GLU A 100 -1.25 20.71 -19.78
C GLU A 100 0.29 20.76 -19.79
N VAL A 101 0.96 19.60 -19.73
CA VAL A 101 2.41 19.48 -19.97
C VAL A 101 2.76 19.89 -21.40
N GLU A 102 2.02 19.40 -22.40
CA GLU A 102 2.25 19.73 -23.81
C GLU A 102 2.04 21.22 -24.11
N LYS A 103 1.11 21.87 -23.42
CA LYS A 103 0.91 23.32 -23.46
C LYS A 103 2.02 24.12 -22.74
N GLY A 104 3.00 23.46 -22.12
CA GLY A 104 4.08 24.10 -21.37
C GLY A 104 3.67 24.64 -20.00
N LYS A 105 2.45 24.34 -19.52
CA LYS A 105 1.96 24.82 -18.22
C LYS A 105 2.49 24.03 -17.03
N ILE A 106 2.93 22.79 -17.28
CA ILE A 106 3.57 21.94 -16.27
C ILE A 106 4.96 21.58 -16.77
N LEU A 107 5.97 22.08 -16.06
CA LEU A 107 7.37 21.74 -16.30
C LEU A 107 7.87 20.79 -15.21
N PHE A 108 8.69 19.81 -15.58
CA PHE A 108 9.26 18.85 -14.65
C PHE A 108 10.73 19.16 -14.37
N LYS A 109 11.12 19.07 -13.10
CA LYS A 109 12.52 19.08 -12.68
C LYS A 109 12.75 17.89 -11.73
N LYS A 110 13.48 16.87 -12.20
CA LYS A 110 13.90 15.75 -11.35
C LYS A 110 15.14 16.17 -10.56
N THR A 111 15.02 16.30 -9.24
CA THR A 111 16.12 16.68 -8.34
C THR A 111 15.81 16.29 -6.91
N SER A 112 16.85 15.95 -6.14
CA SER A 112 16.71 15.57 -4.73
C SER A 112 17.07 16.68 -3.76
N LYS A 113 17.79 17.72 -4.20
CA LYS A 113 18.28 18.82 -3.39
C LYS A 113 17.90 20.15 -4.02
N TRP A 114 17.30 21.01 -3.20
CA TRP A 114 16.86 22.34 -3.54
C TRP A 114 16.68 23.14 -2.25
N TRP A 115 16.68 24.47 -2.36
CA TRP A 115 16.44 25.38 -1.24
C TRP A 115 15.68 26.61 -1.73
N PHE A 116 15.07 27.34 -0.79
CA PHE A 116 14.44 28.61 -1.09
C PHE A 116 15.49 29.69 -1.33
N CYS A 117 15.22 30.56 -2.29
CA CYS A 117 15.94 31.80 -2.51
C CYS A 117 14.93 32.97 -2.55
N ASN A 118 15.41 34.21 -2.57
CA ASN A 118 14.53 35.38 -2.47
C ASN A 118 13.42 35.44 -3.53
N GLU A 119 13.68 34.90 -4.73
CA GLU A 119 12.78 34.97 -5.89
C GLU A 119 12.06 33.63 -6.19
N GLY A 120 12.30 32.59 -5.39
CA GLY A 120 11.71 31.27 -5.62
C GLY A 120 12.54 30.12 -5.07
N ILE A 121 12.96 29.20 -5.94
CA ILE A 121 13.74 28.03 -5.57
C ILE A 121 15.02 27.89 -6.40
N GLU A 122 16.07 27.42 -5.75
CA GLU A 122 17.36 27.11 -6.36
C GLU A 122 17.70 25.63 -6.17
N PHE A 123 18.38 25.06 -7.16
CA PHE A 123 18.73 23.65 -7.21
C PHE A 123 20.25 23.46 -7.05
N GLU A 124 20.68 22.23 -6.75
CA GLU A 124 22.10 21.85 -6.61
C GLU A 124 22.95 22.16 -7.86
N ASP A 125 22.36 22.24 -9.05
CA ASP A 125 23.02 22.62 -10.30
C ASP A 125 23.09 24.14 -10.53
N ASN A 126 22.80 24.94 -9.50
CA ASN A 126 22.69 26.40 -9.52
C ASN A 126 21.62 26.97 -10.48
N THR A 127 20.74 26.11 -11.04
CA THR A 127 19.58 26.60 -11.78
C THR A 127 18.54 27.16 -10.81
N LYS A 128 17.84 28.21 -11.22
CA LYS A 128 16.81 28.88 -10.42
C LYS A 128 15.47 28.84 -11.14
N VAL A 129 14.41 28.70 -10.37
CA VAL A 129 13.03 28.84 -10.85
C VAL A 129 12.37 29.91 -9.98
N GLU A 130 12.00 31.00 -10.64
CA GLU A 130 11.18 32.05 -10.04
C GLU A 130 9.79 31.47 -9.72
N ALA A 131 9.27 31.78 -8.52
CA ALA A 131 7.99 31.26 -8.09
C ALA A 131 7.33 32.20 -7.06
N ASP A 132 6.11 32.65 -7.36
CA ASP A 132 5.29 33.42 -6.41
C ASP A 132 4.71 32.55 -5.28
N LEU A 133 4.48 31.26 -5.58
CA LEU A 133 3.89 30.29 -4.66
C LEU A 133 4.56 28.93 -4.76
N VAL A 134 4.94 28.37 -3.63
CA VAL A 134 5.46 27.00 -3.51
C VAL A 134 4.50 26.14 -2.71
N ILE A 135 3.91 25.14 -3.36
CA ILE A 135 3.00 24.17 -2.74
C ILE A 135 3.77 22.88 -2.41
N LEU A 136 3.94 22.59 -1.13
CA LEU A 136 4.60 21.37 -0.66
C LEU A 136 3.63 20.18 -0.62
N ALA A 137 3.45 19.52 -1.77
CA ALA A 137 2.67 18.28 -1.89
C ALA A 137 3.45 17.02 -1.43
N THR A 138 4.12 17.09 -0.28
CA THR A 138 5.07 16.06 0.21
C THR A 138 4.44 14.97 1.09
N GLY A 139 3.12 14.97 1.22
CA GLY A 139 2.36 13.99 2.02
C GLY A 139 2.20 14.40 3.49
N PHE A 140 1.94 13.43 4.36
CA PHE A 140 1.62 13.66 5.77
C PHE A 140 2.44 12.77 6.72
N GLU A 141 2.80 13.30 7.88
CA GLU A 141 3.45 12.54 8.96
C GLU A 141 2.42 11.97 9.95
N GLY A 142 1.70 10.93 9.55
CA GLY A 142 0.67 10.30 10.39
C GLY A 142 1.18 9.89 11.77
N LYS A 143 2.34 9.22 11.83
CA LYS A 143 2.96 8.80 13.09
C LYS A 143 3.23 9.96 14.05
N LYS A 144 3.75 11.10 13.55
CA LYS A 144 4.03 12.29 14.37
C LYS A 144 2.75 12.85 14.97
N LYS A 145 1.66 12.90 14.19
CA LYS A 145 0.33 13.33 14.67
C LYS A 145 -0.21 12.40 15.76
N VAL A 146 -0.09 11.08 15.59
CA VAL A 146 -0.53 10.13 16.63
C VAL A 146 0.30 10.30 17.91
N LYS A 147 1.62 10.46 17.80
CA LYS A 147 2.49 10.71 18.98
C LYS A 147 2.09 11.94 19.77
N THR A 148 1.64 13.01 19.12
CA THR A 148 1.22 14.24 19.82
C THR A 148 -0.06 14.06 20.64
N ILE A 149 -0.82 12.98 20.40
CA ILE A 149 -2.08 12.70 21.08
C ILE A 149 -1.89 11.68 22.21
N LEU A 150 -0.92 10.76 22.08
CA LEU A 150 -0.67 9.74 23.10
C LEU A 150 0.21 10.28 24.24
N PRO A 151 -0.16 9.99 25.50
CA PRO A 151 0.71 10.29 26.64
C PRO A 151 1.89 9.31 26.71
N GLU A 152 2.95 9.70 27.42
CA GLU A 152 3.99 8.76 27.85
C GLU A 152 3.39 7.70 28.80
N PRO A 153 3.86 6.43 28.78
CA PRO A 153 4.97 5.92 27.96
C PRO A 153 4.54 5.48 26.54
N PHE A 154 3.26 5.61 26.18
CA PHE A 154 2.72 4.97 24.97
C PHE A 154 3.17 5.65 23.67
N CYS A 155 3.44 6.96 23.67
CA CYS A 155 3.97 7.64 22.49
C CYS A 155 5.35 7.10 22.07
N SER A 156 6.19 6.73 23.04
CA SER A 156 7.51 6.11 22.80
C SER A 156 7.39 4.73 22.12
N LEU A 157 6.31 3.99 22.40
CA LEU A 157 6.06 2.68 21.78
C LEU A 157 5.71 2.75 20.29
N LEU A 158 5.34 3.92 19.78
CA LEU A 158 5.09 4.11 18.34
C LEU A 158 6.40 4.15 17.52
N GLU A 159 7.55 4.28 18.19
CA GLU A 159 8.87 4.27 17.58
C GLU A 159 9.42 2.84 17.50
N CYS A 160 9.26 2.22 16.33
CA CYS A 160 9.95 0.97 16.04
C CYS A 160 11.19 1.24 15.17
N PRO A 161 12.34 0.56 15.42
CA PRO A 161 13.53 0.65 14.57
C PRO A 161 13.27 0.33 13.09
N SER A 162 12.23 -0.46 12.79
CA SER A 162 11.79 -0.77 11.43
C SER A 162 11.24 0.44 10.66
N GLY A 163 10.91 1.53 11.35
CA GLY A 163 10.19 2.68 10.82
C GLY A 163 8.67 2.49 10.77
N LEU A 164 8.14 1.32 11.17
CA LEU A 164 6.74 0.95 11.06
C LEU A 164 6.13 0.67 12.44
N MET A 165 4.88 1.08 12.63
CA MET A 165 4.16 0.81 13.87
C MET A 165 3.69 -0.66 13.86
N PRO A 166 4.05 -1.47 14.87
CA PRO A 166 3.65 -2.88 14.93
C PRO A 166 2.18 -2.96 15.32
N LEU A 167 1.32 -3.14 14.32
CA LEU A 167 -0.12 -3.27 14.51
C LEU A 167 -0.57 -4.69 14.13
N TYR A 168 -0.94 -5.48 15.12
CA TYR A 168 -1.57 -6.78 14.90
C TYR A 168 -2.90 -6.61 14.17
N ARG A 169 -3.10 -7.37 13.08
CA ARG A 169 -4.23 -7.20 12.12
C ARG A 169 -4.36 -5.76 11.59
N GLY A 170 -3.26 -5.01 11.58
CA GLY A 170 -3.26 -3.59 11.27
C GLY A 170 -4.13 -2.72 12.18
N THR A 171 -4.47 -3.21 13.39
CA THR A 171 -5.45 -2.59 14.29
C THR A 171 -4.94 -2.44 15.73
N ILE A 172 -4.40 -3.48 16.36
CA ILE A 172 -4.02 -3.45 17.78
C ILE A 172 -2.51 -3.30 17.93
N HIS A 173 -2.06 -2.34 18.73
CA HIS A 173 -0.66 -2.30 19.15
C HIS A 173 -0.46 -3.24 20.35
N PRO A 174 0.41 -4.27 20.28
CA PRO A 174 0.50 -5.32 21.32
C PRO A 174 0.85 -4.83 22.72
N LEU A 175 1.46 -3.65 22.83
CA LEU A 175 1.94 -3.06 24.09
C LEU A 175 1.12 -1.85 24.56
N ILE A 176 0.12 -1.41 23.80
CA ILE A 176 -0.76 -0.30 24.22
C ILE A 176 -2.12 -0.89 24.59
N PRO A 177 -2.52 -0.89 25.86
CA PRO A 177 -3.78 -1.46 26.29
C PRO A 177 -4.97 -0.59 25.87
N ASN A 178 -6.13 -1.22 25.67
CA ASN A 178 -7.43 -0.56 25.49
C ASN A 178 -7.47 0.50 24.36
N MET A 179 -6.66 0.32 23.32
CA MET A 179 -6.59 1.23 22.19
C MET A 179 -6.48 0.46 20.87
N ALA A 180 -7.15 0.98 19.85
CA ALA A 180 -7.13 0.44 18.50
C ALA A 180 -6.85 1.54 17.47
N PHE A 181 -6.18 1.16 16.38
CA PHE A 181 -5.79 2.03 15.27
C PHE A 181 -6.51 1.56 14.01
N VAL A 182 -7.67 2.13 13.72
CA VAL A 182 -8.41 1.83 12.49
C VAL A 182 -8.02 2.82 11.40
N GLY A 183 -7.67 2.32 10.21
CA GLY A 183 -7.29 3.15 9.06
C GLY A 183 -5.82 3.59 9.02
N TYR A 184 -4.96 3.10 9.93
CA TYR A 184 -3.52 3.43 9.90
C TYR A 184 -2.73 2.61 8.87
N VAL A 185 -3.14 1.36 8.62
CA VAL A 185 -2.50 0.48 7.63
C VAL A 185 -3.24 0.56 6.30
N GLU A 186 -2.49 0.94 5.27
CA GLU A 186 -2.98 1.14 3.90
C GLU A 186 -3.25 -0.19 3.18
N SER A 187 -4.16 -0.18 2.22
CA SER A 187 -4.47 -1.27 1.31
C SER A 187 -4.89 -0.71 -0.05
N VAL A 188 -5.26 -1.58 -0.99
CA VAL A 188 -5.81 -1.20 -2.29
C VAL A 188 -7.09 -0.37 -2.14
N SER A 189 -7.92 -0.73 -1.16
CA SER A 189 -9.12 0.01 -0.78
C SER A 189 -9.14 0.18 0.74
N ASN A 190 -8.85 1.40 1.19
CA ASN A 190 -8.81 1.73 2.61
C ASN A 190 -10.18 1.73 3.26
N LEU A 191 -11.23 2.04 2.50
CA LEU A 191 -12.60 1.97 3.00
C LEU A 191 -12.96 0.52 3.35
N HIS A 192 -12.75 -0.40 2.40
CA HIS A 192 -13.01 -1.82 2.60
C HIS A 192 -12.18 -2.40 3.76
N SER A 193 -10.87 -2.11 3.79
CA SER A 193 -10.00 -2.64 4.86
C SER A 193 -10.32 -2.06 6.24
N SER A 194 -10.78 -0.81 6.32
CA SER A 194 -11.18 -0.19 7.59
C SER A 194 -12.53 -0.70 8.08
N GLU A 195 -13.46 -0.99 7.18
CA GLU A 195 -14.76 -1.58 7.50
C GLU A 195 -14.60 -2.95 8.16
N ILE A 196 -13.90 -3.89 7.51
CA ILE A 196 -13.71 -5.23 8.08
C ILE A 196 -12.91 -5.20 9.40
N ARG A 197 -11.95 -4.28 9.55
CA ARG A 197 -11.23 -4.06 10.81
C ARG A 197 -12.12 -3.49 11.90
N SER A 198 -13.09 -2.65 11.54
CA SER A 198 -14.09 -2.14 12.50
C SER A 198 -15.01 -3.25 12.98
N ILE A 199 -15.44 -4.14 12.08
CA ILE A 199 -16.21 -5.35 12.44
C ILE A 199 -15.38 -6.26 13.36
N TRP A 200 -14.10 -6.49 13.03
CA TRP A 200 -13.18 -7.27 13.85
C TRP A 200 -13.00 -6.67 15.24
N LEU A 201 -12.80 -5.35 15.32
CA LEU A 201 -12.67 -4.63 16.59
C LEU A 201 -13.96 -4.71 17.42
N ALA A 202 -15.13 -4.56 16.80
CA ALA A 202 -16.40 -4.76 17.49
C ALA A 202 -16.55 -6.19 18.01
N GLY A 203 -16.12 -7.19 17.23
CA GLY A 203 -16.07 -8.58 17.68
C GLY A 203 -15.14 -8.81 18.87
N LEU A 204 -14.00 -8.11 18.92
CA LEU A 204 -13.08 -8.14 20.05
C LEU A 204 -13.71 -7.52 21.31
N VAL A 205 -14.36 -6.36 21.17
CA VAL A 205 -15.04 -5.66 22.27
C VAL A 205 -16.22 -6.47 22.80
N ASP A 206 -16.97 -7.13 21.92
CA ASP A 206 -18.05 -8.07 22.26
C ASP A 206 -17.53 -9.43 22.81
N GLU A 207 -16.22 -9.57 22.98
CA GLU A 207 -15.56 -10.80 23.45
C GLU A 207 -15.82 -12.06 22.60
N LYS A 208 -16.13 -11.92 21.31
CA LYS A 208 -16.37 -13.07 20.40
C LYS A 208 -15.13 -13.90 20.16
N PHE A 209 -13.96 -13.30 20.35
CA PHE A 209 -12.66 -13.96 20.36
C PHE A 209 -11.74 -13.25 21.35
N LYS A 210 -10.61 -13.88 21.66
CA LYS A 210 -9.56 -13.30 22.51
C LYS A 210 -8.31 -13.07 21.67
N LEU A 211 -7.59 -11.99 21.95
CA LEU A 211 -6.28 -11.75 21.33
C LEU A 211 -5.29 -12.84 21.76
N PRO A 212 -4.35 -13.21 20.89
CA PRO A 212 -3.24 -14.09 21.29
C PRO A 212 -2.29 -13.35 22.23
N THR A 213 -1.25 -14.05 22.70
CA THR A 213 -0.24 -13.45 23.58
C THR A 213 0.47 -12.28 22.89
N VAL A 214 0.96 -11.33 23.69
CA VAL A 214 1.74 -10.18 23.21
C VAL A 214 2.92 -10.61 22.34
N GLU A 215 3.64 -11.66 22.75
CA GLU A 215 4.75 -12.24 21.99
C GLU A 215 4.31 -12.74 20.60
N SER A 216 3.18 -13.45 20.53
CA SER A 216 2.62 -13.94 19.26
C SER A 216 2.24 -12.79 18.33
N MET A 217 1.58 -11.76 18.87
CA MET A 217 1.23 -10.56 18.10
C MET A 217 2.49 -9.84 17.57
N LEU A 218 3.50 -9.63 18.41
CA LEU A 218 4.76 -9.01 18.01
C LEU A 218 5.48 -9.84 16.93
N SER A 219 5.58 -11.15 17.11
CA SER A 219 6.17 -12.07 16.13
C SER A 219 5.48 -11.97 14.77
N GLN A 220 4.14 -11.90 14.76
CA GLN A 220 3.39 -11.70 13.51
C GLN A 220 3.71 -10.35 12.86
N THR A 221 3.70 -9.24 13.62
CA THR A 221 3.99 -7.91 13.06
C THR A 221 5.42 -7.83 12.50
N LEU A 222 6.39 -8.52 13.10
CA LEU A 222 7.75 -8.59 12.56
C LEU A 222 7.81 -9.33 11.22
N LYS A 223 7.09 -10.44 11.08
CA LYS A 223 6.96 -11.16 9.80
C LYS A 223 6.33 -10.29 8.71
N GLU A 224 5.29 -9.53 9.05
CA GLU A 224 4.66 -8.56 8.14
C GLU A 224 5.66 -7.50 7.65
N ILE A 225 6.44 -6.94 8.57
CA ILE A 225 7.49 -5.96 8.27
C ILE A 225 8.56 -6.56 7.33
N GLU A 226 8.99 -7.80 7.58
CA GLU A 226 9.97 -8.49 6.74
C GLU A 226 9.45 -8.73 5.32
N VAL A 227 8.22 -9.25 5.20
CA VAL A 227 7.55 -9.45 3.90
C VAL A 227 7.48 -8.13 3.13
N MET A 228 7.15 -7.03 3.80
CA MET A 228 7.09 -5.72 3.15
C MET A 228 8.45 -5.20 2.71
N LYS A 229 9.49 -5.34 3.54
CA LYS A 229 10.88 -4.99 3.18
C LYS A 229 11.38 -5.77 1.96
N ARG A 230 10.97 -7.04 1.81
CA ARG A 230 11.29 -7.87 0.64
C ARG A 230 10.46 -7.49 -0.60
N SER A 231 9.27 -6.94 -0.40
CA SER A 231 8.33 -6.63 -1.49
C SER A 231 8.56 -5.26 -2.14
N THR A 232 9.11 -4.29 -1.40
CA THR A 232 9.29 -2.92 -1.91
C THR A 232 10.36 -2.14 -1.15
N ARG A 233 11.13 -1.32 -1.87
CA ARG A 233 12.04 -0.33 -1.27
C ARG A 233 11.30 0.79 -0.51
N PHE A 234 10.02 0.98 -0.78
CA PHE A 234 9.19 2.02 -0.16
C PHE A 234 8.46 1.54 1.11
N TYR A 235 9.02 0.55 1.81
CA TYR A 235 8.42 -0.13 2.97
C TYR A 235 8.15 0.78 4.18
N LYS A 236 8.53 2.06 4.16
CA LYS A 236 8.32 2.99 5.28
C LYS A 236 6.84 3.37 5.48
N ARG A 237 5.97 3.06 4.52
CA ARG A 237 4.51 3.17 4.65
C ARG A 237 3.94 1.76 4.75
N HIS A 238 3.20 1.47 5.83
CA HIS A 238 2.63 0.15 6.03
C HIS A 238 1.47 -0.07 5.04
N CYS A 239 1.69 -0.93 4.05
CA CYS A 239 0.70 -1.28 3.03
C CYS A 239 0.64 -2.81 2.87
N ILE A 240 -0.59 -3.34 2.78
CA ILE A 240 -0.86 -4.78 2.63
C ILE A 240 -1.43 -5.15 1.26
N SER A 241 -1.30 -4.28 0.26
CA SER A 241 -2.00 -4.40 -1.04
C SER A 241 -1.76 -5.71 -1.78
N THR A 242 -0.58 -6.31 -1.65
CA THR A 242 -0.17 -7.56 -2.32
C THR A 242 -0.70 -8.82 -1.66
N TYR A 243 -1.16 -8.75 -0.41
CA TYR A 243 -1.70 -9.87 0.34
C TYR A 243 -2.96 -9.50 1.14
N SER A 244 -3.68 -8.48 0.69
CA SER A 244 -4.85 -7.91 1.36
C SER A 244 -5.97 -8.93 1.60
N ILE A 245 -6.18 -9.88 0.67
CA ILE A 245 -7.18 -10.95 0.84
C ILE A 245 -6.76 -11.87 1.97
N ASN A 246 -5.47 -12.23 2.08
CA ASN A 246 -4.99 -13.03 3.21
C ASN A 246 -5.20 -12.33 4.55
N HIS A 247 -4.93 -11.03 4.60
CA HIS A 247 -5.15 -10.27 5.81
C HIS A 247 -6.64 -10.26 6.21
N SER A 248 -7.55 -10.15 5.25
CA SER A 248 -8.99 -10.29 5.50
C SER A 248 -9.39 -11.72 5.88
N ASP A 249 -8.74 -12.76 5.33
CA ASP A 249 -8.94 -14.16 5.71
C ASP A 249 -8.56 -14.38 7.18
N GLU A 250 -7.43 -13.83 7.63
CA GLU A 250 -6.99 -13.90 9.03
C GLU A 250 -8.00 -13.23 9.97
N ILE A 251 -8.51 -12.04 9.59
CA ILE A 251 -9.59 -11.37 10.32
C ILE A 251 -10.86 -12.24 10.39
N CYS A 252 -11.24 -12.87 9.28
CA CYS A 252 -12.41 -13.75 9.24
C CYS A 252 -12.22 -14.94 10.18
N ASN A 253 -11.05 -15.57 10.16
CA ASN A 253 -10.76 -16.71 11.02
C ASN A 253 -10.84 -16.33 12.50
N ASP A 254 -10.32 -15.16 12.90
CA ASP A 254 -10.44 -14.67 14.28
C ASP A 254 -11.91 -14.50 14.69
N LEU A 255 -12.77 -14.04 13.77
CA LEU A 255 -14.22 -13.91 13.98
C LEU A 255 -14.99 -15.24 13.90
N GLY A 256 -14.31 -16.37 13.66
CA GLY A 256 -14.94 -17.67 13.42
C GLY A 256 -15.68 -17.76 12.08
N TRP A 257 -15.42 -16.84 11.15
CA TRP A 257 -16.01 -16.82 9.82
C TRP A 257 -15.21 -17.67 8.84
N SER A 258 -15.90 -18.20 7.83
CA SER A 258 -15.21 -18.76 6.67
C SER A 258 -14.38 -17.67 5.98
N SER A 259 -13.12 -18.00 5.65
CA SER A 259 -12.24 -17.20 4.80
C SER A 259 -12.69 -17.21 3.33
N TRP A 260 -13.41 -18.23 2.90
CA TRP A 260 -14.08 -18.26 1.61
C TRP A 260 -15.40 -17.51 1.75
N ARG A 261 -15.54 -16.41 1.01
CA ARG A 261 -16.64 -15.45 1.11
C ARG A 261 -17.60 -15.48 -0.08
N LYS A 262 -17.20 -16.14 -1.16
CA LYS A 262 -17.96 -16.20 -2.41
C LYS A 262 -18.59 -17.58 -2.62
N LYS A 263 -19.63 -17.62 -3.45
CA LYS A 263 -20.51 -18.81 -3.61
C LYS A 263 -19.82 -20.00 -4.27
N ASN A 264 -18.79 -19.78 -5.10
CA ASN A 264 -18.13 -20.86 -5.84
C ASN A 264 -16.62 -20.60 -6.00
N TRP A 265 -15.88 -21.68 -6.27
CA TRP A 265 -14.42 -21.66 -6.34
C TRP A 265 -13.86 -20.76 -7.46
N ILE A 266 -14.58 -20.58 -8.57
CA ILE A 266 -14.15 -19.72 -9.68
C ILE A 266 -14.19 -18.26 -9.23
N SER A 267 -15.32 -17.84 -8.65
CA SER A 267 -15.49 -16.49 -8.11
C SER A 267 -14.51 -16.21 -6.97
N GLU A 268 -14.22 -17.21 -6.14
CA GLU A 268 -13.19 -17.17 -5.09
C GLU A 268 -11.79 -16.90 -5.64
N ALA A 269 -11.41 -17.65 -6.67
CA ALA A 269 -10.06 -17.56 -7.24
C ALA A 269 -9.86 -16.29 -8.06
N PHE A 270 -10.82 -15.93 -8.91
CA PHE A 270 -10.64 -14.94 -9.98
C PHE A 270 -11.52 -13.70 -9.85
N GLY A 271 -12.47 -13.68 -8.90
CA GLY A 271 -13.29 -12.51 -8.62
C GLY A 271 -12.59 -11.50 -7.69
N PRO A 272 -12.91 -10.20 -7.81
CA PRO A 272 -12.43 -9.21 -6.86
C PRO A 272 -13.16 -9.35 -5.52
N TYR A 273 -12.45 -9.05 -4.43
CA TYR A 273 -13.03 -8.99 -3.09
C TYR A 273 -13.50 -7.56 -2.78
N SER A 274 -14.71 -7.44 -2.24
CA SER A 274 -15.39 -6.17 -1.94
C SER A 274 -16.03 -6.21 -0.55
N SER A 275 -16.52 -5.07 -0.06
CA SER A 275 -17.27 -4.98 1.20
C SER A 275 -18.47 -5.92 1.25
N GLN A 276 -19.19 -6.07 0.13
CA GLN A 276 -20.38 -6.92 0.02
C GLN A 276 -20.08 -8.40 0.32
N ASP A 277 -18.85 -8.87 0.12
CA ASP A 277 -18.46 -10.25 0.43
C ASP A 277 -18.40 -10.52 1.95
N TYR A 278 -18.40 -9.48 2.77
CA TYR A 278 -18.30 -9.54 4.23
C TYR A 278 -19.57 -9.05 4.94
N GLU A 279 -20.63 -8.73 4.20
CA GLU A 279 -21.95 -8.47 4.78
C GLU A 279 -22.41 -9.69 5.57
N LYS A 280 -22.88 -9.46 6.80
CA LYS A 280 -23.59 -10.50 7.55
C LYS A 280 -24.90 -10.76 6.82
N LYS A 281 -25.14 -12.03 6.49
CA LYS A 281 -26.49 -12.49 6.25
C LYS A 281 -27.10 -12.66 7.63
N ASP A 282 -27.90 -11.68 8.04
CA ASP A 282 -28.79 -11.83 9.19
C ASP A 282 -29.72 -13.04 9.00
#